data_AF-A0A3P8UKU1-F1
#
_entry.id   AF-A0A3P8UKU1-F1
#
_cell.length_a   1.000
_cell.length_b   1.000
_cell.length_c   1.000
_cell.angle_alpha   90.00
_cell.angle_beta   90.00
_cell.angle_gamma   90.00
#
_symmetry.space_group_name_H-M   'P 1'
#
loop_
_entity.id
_entity.type
_entity.pdbx_description
1 polymer ?
#
loop_
_entity_poly.entity_id
_entity_poly.type
_entity_poly.pdbx_seq_one_letter_code
_entity_poly.pdbx_strand_id
1 'polypeptide(L)'
;RQQQNYLIYNEERRRFALIRNHPRKIVEKVASDIEKLLAKKRKALVRLASEAERLQREHPWQDGIKVNLTHYSLDGEGEVENPSHIKLEFVYDPNFKNNVNYSYTAVQIPTDIYKGAPIILNELNWTQALEKVFMENSREDPSLLWQAFGSATGVTRYYPATPWKAPDKIDLYDVRRRPWYIQGASSPKDMVILVDVSGSVSGLTLKLIKASVMEMLDTLSDDDYVNVARFNEKAEAVVPCFKHLVQANVRNKKIFKEAVQQMQAKGTTDYKSGFHFAFNQLLNKTNVPRANCNKIIMLFTDGGEDRAQEVFMQYNWPNKTVRVFTFSVGQHNYDVTPLQWIACTNKGYYFEIRSICAIRINTQEYLDVLGRPMVLAGSDAKQVQWTNVYQDALVILLTQVLFFLIKILLNTTTATTTVYLGDCVIIDVRSHNTNASV
;
A
#
# COMPACT_ATOMS: atom_id res chain seq x y z
N ARG A 1 -17.52 -0.93 57.09
CA ARG A 1 -17.23 -0.11 55.87
C ARG A 1 -18.22 -0.36 54.73
N GLN A 2 -18.35 -1.58 54.17
CA GLN A 2 -19.33 -1.83 53.09
C GLN A 2 -20.79 -1.54 53.50
N GLN A 3 -21.17 -1.93 54.72
CA GLN A 3 -22.50 -1.65 55.28
C GLN A 3 -22.78 -0.16 55.49
N GLN A 4 -21.73 0.62 55.80
CA GLN A 4 -21.81 2.07 55.97
C GLN A 4 -21.94 2.77 54.61
N ASN A 5 -21.24 2.28 53.57
CA ASN A 5 -21.43 2.76 52.20
C ASN A 5 -22.84 2.45 51.69
N TYR A 6 -23.39 1.27 51.98
CA TYR A 6 -24.77 0.93 51.61
C TYR A 6 -25.81 1.89 52.21
N LEU A 7 -25.63 2.26 53.49
CA LEU A 7 -26.49 3.23 54.16
C LEU A 7 -26.43 4.61 53.47
N ILE A 8 -25.22 5.08 53.12
CA ILE A 8 -25.01 6.34 52.39
C ILE A 8 -25.68 6.31 51.01
N TYR A 9 -25.52 5.22 50.25
CA TYR A 9 -26.19 5.07 48.95
C TYR A 9 -27.72 5.09 49.07
N ASN A 10 -28.28 4.57 50.17
CA ASN A 10 -29.71 4.52 50.37
C ASN A 10 -30.29 5.86 50.86
N GLU A 11 -29.55 6.60 51.71
CA GLU A 11 -29.87 7.99 52.09
C GLU A 11 -29.86 8.91 50.86
N GLU A 12 -28.88 8.72 49.97
CA GLU A 12 -28.70 9.52 48.75
C GLU A 12 -29.49 9.00 47.54
N ARG A 13 -30.39 8.02 47.72
CA ARG A 13 -31.17 7.39 46.63
C ARG A 13 -32.01 8.38 45.82
N ARG A 14 -32.34 9.55 46.39
CA ARG A 14 -33.05 10.62 45.68
C ARG A 14 -32.16 11.43 44.74
N ARG A 15 -30.82 11.33 44.87
CA ARG A 15 -29.85 12.05 44.03
C ARG A 15 -29.43 11.29 42.77
N PHE A 16 -29.78 10.01 42.63
CA PHE A 16 -29.44 9.21 41.45
C PHE A 16 -30.59 8.33 40.98
N ALA A 17 -30.66 8.09 39.67
CA ALA A 17 -31.62 7.19 39.06
C ALA A 17 -30.97 5.86 38.70
N LEU A 18 -31.62 4.75 39.06
CA LEU A 18 -31.21 3.42 38.59
C LEU A 18 -31.76 3.21 37.19
N ILE A 19 -30.87 3.31 36.20
CA ILE A 19 -31.21 3.06 34.78
C ILE A 19 -30.85 1.63 34.44
N ARG A 20 -31.83 0.87 33.91
CA ARG A 20 -31.59 -0.48 33.40
C ARG A 20 -30.96 -0.40 32.01
N ASN A 21 -29.72 -0.84 31.88
CA ASN A 21 -29.09 -0.97 30.57
C ASN A 21 -29.78 -2.08 29.76
N HIS A 22 -30.12 -1.76 28.51
CA HIS A 22 -30.68 -2.70 27.54
C HIS A 22 -29.60 -2.97 26.49
N PRO A 23 -28.79 -4.04 26.64
CA PRO A 23 -27.59 -4.23 25.83
C PRO A 23 -27.87 -4.18 24.32
N ARG A 24 -28.96 -4.83 23.89
CA ARG A 24 -29.37 -4.83 22.48
C ARG A 24 -29.63 -3.43 21.93
N LYS A 25 -30.38 -2.59 22.64
CA LYS A 25 -30.67 -1.21 22.22
C LYS A 25 -29.41 -0.34 22.17
N ILE A 26 -28.48 -0.58 23.09
CA ILE A 26 -27.19 0.14 23.11
C ILE A 26 -26.36 -0.26 21.89
N VAL A 27 -26.24 -1.56 21.59
CA VAL A 27 -25.51 -2.05 20.42
C VAL A 27 -26.13 -1.56 19.11
N GLU A 28 -27.46 -1.60 18.98
CA GLU A 28 -28.18 -1.09 17.81
C GLU A 28 -27.94 0.42 17.62
N LYS A 29 -27.97 1.20 18.71
CA LYS A 29 -27.66 2.63 18.66
C LYS A 29 -26.22 2.89 18.21
N VAL A 30 -25.25 2.21 18.82
CA VAL A 30 -23.83 2.35 18.47
C VAL A 30 -23.57 1.94 17.02
N ALA A 31 -24.17 0.85 16.54
CA ALA A 31 -24.05 0.41 15.16
C ALA A 31 -24.58 1.49 14.18
N SER A 32 -25.76 2.06 14.45
CA SER A 32 -26.32 3.17 13.66
C SER A 32 -25.43 4.41 13.68
N ASP A 33 -24.86 4.77 14.84
CA ASP A 33 -24.02 5.96 14.97
C ASP A 33 -22.69 5.78 14.20
N ILE A 34 -22.10 4.58 14.24
CA ILE A 34 -20.93 4.23 13.44
C ILE A 34 -21.28 4.26 11.94
N GLU A 35 -22.39 3.65 11.52
CA GLU A 35 -22.82 3.65 10.12
C GLU A 35 -22.95 5.08 9.58
N LYS A 36 -23.58 5.98 10.34
CA LYS A 36 -23.72 7.40 9.98
C LYS A 36 -22.37 8.12 9.90
N LEU A 37 -21.47 7.87 10.84
CA LEU A 37 -20.12 8.44 10.83
C LEU A 37 -19.35 8.00 9.58
N LEU A 38 -19.34 6.69 9.30
CA LEU A 38 -18.67 6.11 8.15
C LEU A 38 -19.30 6.58 6.83
N ALA A 39 -20.63 6.75 6.78
CA ALA A 39 -21.33 7.25 5.60
C ALA A 39 -21.02 8.73 5.28
N LYS A 40 -20.85 9.59 6.29
CA LYS A 40 -20.43 10.99 6.09
C LYS A 40 -19.03 11.07 5.49
N LYS A 41 -18.08 10.34 6.08
CA LYS A 41 -16.70 10.26 5.58
C LYS A 41 -16.63 9.68 4.16
N ARG A 42 -17.51 8.71 3.87
CA ARG A 42 -17.69 8.20 2.51
C ARG A 42 -18.03 9.25 1.49
N LYS A 43 -19.00 10.11 1.81
CA LYS A 43 -19.42 11.18 0.91
C LYS A 43 -18.26 12.13 0.59
N ALA A 44 -17.47 12.51 1.60
CA ALA A 44 -16.33 13.41 1.44
C ALA A 44 -15.25 12.82 0.50
N LEU A 45 -14.95 11.54 0.64
CA LEU A 45 -13.95 10.92 -0.22
C LEU A 45 -14.46 10.67 -1.65
N VAL A 46 -15.72 10.27 -1.83
CA VAL A 46 -16.30 10.10 -3.18
C VAL A 46 -16.23 11.43 -3.94
N ARG A 47 -16.51 12.55 -3.26
CA ARG A 47 -16.34 13.89 -3.83
C ARG A 47 -14.89 14.17 -4.20
N LEU A 48 -13.94 13.92 -3.29
CA LEU A 48 -12.51 14.14 -3.53
C LEU A 48 -11.99 13.31 -4.71
N ALA A 49 -12.36 12.04 -4.79
CA ALA A 49 -11.97 11.16 -5.88
C ALA A 49 -12.54 11.63 -7.24
N SER A 50 -13.83 12.00 -7.26
CA SER A 50 -14.49 12.46 -8.48
C SER A 50 -13.89 13.76 -9.01
N GLU A 51 -13.58 14.71 -8.12
CA GLU A 51 -12.92 15.96 -8.49
C GLU A 51 -11.48 15.74 -8.96
N ALA A 52 -10.72 14.86 -8.31
CA ALA A 52 -9.38 14.53 -8.75
C ALA A 52 -9.36 13.93 -10.17
N GLU A 53 -10.30 13.02 -10.47
CA GLU A 53 -10.42 12.47 -11.82
C GLU A 53 -10.75 13.53 -12.88
N ARG A 54 -11.63 14.47 -12.52
CA ARG A 54 -12.03 15.56 -13.40
C ARG A 54 -10.86 16.52 -13.65
N LEU A 55 -10.18 16.96 -12.58
CA LEU A 55 -9.08 17.92 -12.63
C LEU A 55 -7.90 17.40 -13.44
N GLN A 56 -7.48 16.15 -13.21
CA GLN A 56 -6.37 15.58 -13.96
C GLN A 56 -6.74 15.32 -15.44
N ARG A 57 -8.01 15.00 -15.75
CA ARG A 57 -8.46 14.88 -17.15
C ARG A 57 -8.41 16.22 -17.89
N GLU A 58 -8.70 17.31 -17.20
CA GLU A 58 -8.67 18.68 -17.74
C GLU A 58 -7.26 19.27 -17.82
N HIS A 59 -6.28 18.67 -17.12
CA HIS A 59 -4.92 19.19 -17.03
C HIS A 59 -4.10 18.92 -18.30
N PRO A 60 -3.62 19.96 -19.02
CA PRO A 60 -2.70 19.78 -20.13
C PRO A 60 -1.27 19.55 -19.62
N TRP A 61 -0.58 18.54 -20.15
CA TRP A 61 0.82 18.28 -19.82
C TRP A 61 1.73 19.42 -20.29
N GLN A 62 2.65 19.86 -19.41
CA GLN A 62 3.60 20.93 -19.70
C GLN A 62 5.04 20.49 -19.37
N ASP A 63 5.92 20.42 -20.37
CA ASP A 63 7.33 20.05 -20.19
C ASP A 63 8.19 21.19 -19.62
N GLY A 64 7.77 22.44 -19.85
CA GLY A 64 8.55 23.66 -19.55
C GLY A 64 8.18 24.36 -18.25
N ILE A 65 7.59 23.67 -17.27
CA ILE A 65 7.22 24.27 -15.99
C ILE A 65 8.51 24.71 -15.27
N LYS A 66 8.79 26.02 -15.28
CA LYS A 66 9.82 26.61 -14.43
C LYS A 66 9.25 26.83 -13.04
N VAL A 67 9.99 26.38 -12.03
CA VAL A 67 9.63 26.45 -10.62
C VAL A 67 9.44 27.91 -10.20
N ASN A 68 8.19 28.36 -10.19
CA ASN A 68 7.69 29.42 -9.31
C ASN A 68 6.83 28.76 -8.24
N LEU A 69 7.27 27.60 -7.72
CA LEU A 69 6.47 26.76 -6.83
C LEU A 69 6.22 27.51 -5.52
N THR A 70 5.02 28.06 -5.35
CA THR A 70 4.41 28.37 -4.06
C THR A 70 3.91 27.10 -3.38
N HIS A 71 4.67 26.00 -3.48
CA HIS A 71 4.31 24.72 -2.89
C HIS A 71 5.19 24.48 -1.68
N TYR A 72 4.55 24.40 -0.51
CA TYR A 72 5.22 24.18 0.77
C TYR A 72 5.73 22.73 0.85
N SER A 73 6.96 22.50 0.39
CA SER A 73 7.72 21.32 0.76
C SER A 73 8.26 21.55 2.16
N LEU A 74 7.63 20.93 3.15
CA LEU A 74 8.02 21.08 4.55
C LEU A 74 9.06 20.01 4.87
N ASP A 75 10.26 20.10 4.32
CA ASP A 75 11.36 19.23 4.72
C ASP A 75 11.93 19.76 6.04
N GLY A 76 12.23 18.88 6.99
CA GLY A 76 12.52 19.21 8.39
C GLY A 76 13.78 20.03 8.69
N GLU A 77 14.39 20.68 7.70
CA GLU A 77 15.47 21.64 7.91
C GLU A 77 14.90 23.06 7.93
N GLY A 78 15.31 23.82 8.95
CA GLY A 78 14.68 25.06 9.41
C GLY A 78 14.77 26.28 8.48
N GLU A 79 14.72 26.12 7.17
CA GLU A 79 14.49 27.22 6.24
C GLU A 79 13.39 26.86 5.25
N VAL A 80 12.23 27.48 5.44
CA VAL A 80 11.20 27.58 4.40
C VAL A 80 11.85 28.38 3.27
N GLU A 81 12.45 27.72 2.28
CA GLU A 81 12.82 28.38 1.03
C GLU A 81 11.52 28.80 0.35
N ASN A 82 11.15 30.05 0.66
CA ASN A 82 9.92 30.69 0.25
C ASN A 82 10.32 31.70 -0.83
N PRO A 83 10.01 31.49 -2.12
CA PRO A 83 10.16 32.55 -3.11
C PRO A 83 9.23 33.75 -2.83
N SER A 84 8.30 33.64 -1.87
CA SER A 84 7.20 34.59 -1.67
C SER A 84 7.01 35.14 -0.24
N HIS A 85 7.93 34.90 0.71
CA HIS A 85 7.90 35.55 2.06
C HIS A 85 6.57 35.48 2.85
N ILE A 86 5.68 34.52 2.59
CA ILE A 86 4.46 34.35 3.41
C ILE A 86 4.79 33.49 4.62
N LYS A 87 4.84 34.11 5.80
CA LYS A 87 4.99 33.40 7.08
C LYS A 87 3.67 32.69 7.40
N LEU A 88 3.64 31.37 7.23
CA LEU A 88 2.49 30.55 7.61
C LEU A 88 2.32 30.55 9.14
N GLU A 89 1.12 30.87 9.61
CA GLU A 89 0.75 30.68 11.01
C GLU A 89 0.21 29.26 11.19
N PHE A 90 0.82 28.50 12.10
CA PHE A 90 0.34 27.18 12.50
C PHE A 90 -0.26 27.27 13.90
N VAL A 91 -1.48 26.78 14.07
CA VAL A 91 -2.23 26.79 15.33
C VAL A 91 -2.32 25.38 15.87
N TYR A 92 -2.07 25.19 17.16
CA TYR A 92 -2.21 23.88 17.79
C TYR A 92 -3.68 23.46 17.79
N ASP A 93 -3.97 22.30 17.21
CA ASP A 93 -5.31 21.73 17.20
C ASP A 93 -5.37 20.43 18.02
N PRO A 94 -6.24 20.36 19.06
CA PRO A 94 -6.39 19.17 19.90
C PRO A 94 -6.85 17.92 19.14
N ASN A 95 -7.63 18.09 18.06
CA ASN A 95 -8.07 16.99 17.22
C ASN A 95 -6.89 16.41 16.45
N PHE A 96 -5.90 17.20 16.04
CA PHE A 96 -4.71 16.70 15.34
C PHE A 96 -3.54 16.39 16.27
N LYS A 97 -3.59 16.89 17.53
CA LYS A 97 -2.48 16.86 18.49
C LYS A 97 -1.18 17.45 17.91
N ASN A 98 -1.30 18.38 16.96
CA ASN A 98 -0.18 18.98 16.25
C ASN A 98 -0.55 20.41 15.82
N ASN A 99 0.46 21.18 15.40
CA ASN A 99 0.26 22.54 14.87
C ASN A 99 -0.14 22.44 13.40
N VAL A 100 -1.32 22.94 13.07
CA VAL A 100 -1.92 22.82 11.74
C VAL A 100 -2.29 24.18 11.15
N ASN A 101 -2.36 24.25 9.83
CA ASN A 101 -2.81 25.40 9.09
C ASN A 101 -3.96 24.99 8.16
N TYR A 102 -5.13 25.61 8.37
CA TYR A 102 -6.36 25.31 7.64
C TYR A 102 -6.50 26.07 6.31
N SER A 103 -5.59 27.01 6.02
CA SER A 103 -5.59 27.85 4.81
C SER A 103 -4.86 27.22 3.64
N TYR A 104 -4.05 26.18 3.85
CA TYR A 104 -3.27 25.54 2.80
C TYR A 104 -3.17 24.02 2.99
N THR A 105 -2.77 23.34 1.93
CA THR A 105 -2.35 21.94 1.91
C THR A 105 -0.83 21.84 2.03
N ALA A 106 -0.37 20.75 2.65
CA ALA A 106 1.05 20.40 2.66
C ALA A 106 1.33 19.29 1.64
N VAL A 107 2.56 19.25 1.15
CA VAL A 107 3.02 18.24 0.20
C VAL A 107 4.24 17.52 0.79
N GLN A 108 4.22 16.19 0.73
CA GLN A 108 5.35 15.32 1.04
C GLN A 108 5.81 14.64 -0.26
N ILE A 109 7.12 14.70 -0.49
CA ILE A 109 7.78 14.02 -1.61
C ILE A 109 8.86 13.12 -1.00
N PRO A 110 8.92 11.82 -1.34
CA PRO A 110 9.97 10.93 -0.89
C PRO A 110 11.37 11.48 -1.20
N THR A 111 12.31 11.24 -0.30
CA THR A 111 13.68 11.79 -0.35
C THR A 111 14.49 11.33 -1.56
N ASP A 112 14.13 10.20 -2.16
CA ASP A 112 14.75 9.62 -3.36
C ASP A 112 14.15 10.12 -4.69
N ILE A 113 13.12 10.99 -4.64
CA ILE A 113 12.47 11.55 -5.82
C ILE A 113 12.91 13.00 -6.05
N TYR A 114 13.37 13.29 -7.26
CA TYR A 114 13.77 14.65 -7.64
C TYR A 114 12.55 15.55 -7.86
N LYS A 115 12.40 16.58 -7.01
CA LYS A 115 11.26 17.52 -7.02
C LYS A 115 11.13 18.33 -8.32
N GLY A 116 12.24 18.59 -9.00
CA GLY A 116 12.27 19.34 -10.26
C GLY A 116 11.93 18.52 -11.50
N ALA A 117 11.65 17.22 -11.36
CA ALA A 117 11.31 16.39 -12.51
C ALA A 117 9.96 16.85 -13.12
N PRO A 118 9.83 16.98 -14.46
CA PRO A 118 8.60 17.44 -15.10
C PRO A 118 7.36 16.66 -14.68
N ILE A 119 7.49 15.35 -14.44
CA ILE A 119 6.40 14.49 -13.95
C ILE A 119 5.90 14.92 -12.56
N ILE A 120 6.82 15.28 -11.65
CA ILE A 120 6.47 15.75 -10.31
C ILE A 120 5.88 17.16 -10.38
N LEU A 121 6.47 18.05 -11.20
CA LEU A 121 5.96 19.42 -11.36
C LEU A 121 4.54 19.46 -11.93
N ASN A 122 4.23 18.61 -12.90
CA ASN A 122 2.86 18.48 -13.42
C ASN A 122 1.92 17.97 -12.33
N GLU A 123 2.32 16.96 -11.55
CA GLU A 123 1.52 16.46 -10.42
C GLU A 123 1.23 17.55 -9.39
N LEU A 124 2.23 18.36 -9.02
CA LEU A 124 2.04 19.45 -8.07
C LEU A 124 1.07 20.52 -8.59
N ASN A 125 1.09 20.79 -9.89
CA ASN A 125 0.29 21.82 -10.54
C ASN A 125 -1.21 21.45 -10.50
N TRP A 126 -1.59 20.29 -11.04
CA TRP A 126 -3.01 19.92 -11.09
C TRP A 126 -3.57 19.59 -9.71
N THR A 127 -2.77 18.94 -8.83
CA THR A 127 -3.22 18.59 -7.47
C THR A 127 -3.45 19.80 -6.59
N GLN A 128 -2.94 20.98 -6.95
CA GLN A 128 -3.21 22.23 -6.22
C GLN A 128 -4.71 22.54 -6.18
N ALA A 129 -5.46 22.22 -7.24
CA ALA A 129 -6.90 22.46 -7.29
C ALA A 129 -7.69 21.61 -6.28
N LEU A 130 -7.11 20.51 -5.76
CA LEU A 130 -7.73 19.69 -4.70
C LEU A 130 -7.82 20.43 -3.35
N GLU A 131 -7.02 21.47 -3.13
CA GLU A 131 -7.03 22.28 -1.91
C GLU A 131 -8.44 22.81 -1.57
N LYS A 132 -9.16 23.28 -2.59
CA LYS A 132 -10.54 23.76 -2.44
C LYS A 132 -11.47 22.66 -1.92
N VAL A 133 -11.33 21.45 -2.47
CA VAL A 133 -12.17 20.29 -2.11
C VAL A 133 -11.87 19.84 -0.68
N PHE A 134 -10.60 19.81 -0.29
CA PHE A 134 -10.20 19.49 1.09
C PHE A 134 -10.82 20.46 2.11
N MET A 135 -10.77 21.76 1.82
CA MET A 135 -11.38 22.79 2.66
C MET A 135 -12.90 22.67 2.73
N GLU A 136 -13.57 22.43 1.60
CA GLU A 136 -15.03 22.25 1.56
C GLU A 136 -15.47 21.04 2.38
N ASN A 137 -14.75 19.93 2.28
CA ASN A 137 -15.01 18.73 3.10
C ASN A 137 -14.86 19.03 4.59
N SER A 138 -13.80 19.75 5.00
CA SER A 138 -13.57 20.14 6.40
C SER A 138 -14.64 21.10 6.93
N ARG A 139 -15.14 22.00 6.07
CA ARG A 139 -16.26 22.91 6.41
C ARG A 139 -17.59 22.17 6.56
N GLU A 140 -17.85 21.16 5.73
CA GLU A 140 -19.07 20.35 5.81
C GLU A 140 -19.04 19.41 7.04
N ASP A 141 -17.88 18.87 7.40
CA ASP A 141 -17.70 18.00 8.55
C ASP A 141 -16.42 18.35 9.35
N PRO A 142 -16.55 19.18 10.41
CA PRO A 142 -15.43 19.55 11.28
C PRO A 142 -14.83 18.38 12.08
N SER A 143 -15.44 17.19 12.05
CA SER A 143 -14.90 15.97 12.69
C SER A 143 -13.95 15.18 11.78
N LEU A 144 -13.72 15.65 10.54
CA LEU A 144 -12.71 15.08 9.65
C LEU A 144 -11.31 15.31 10.22
N LEU A 145 -10.50 14.26 10.11
CA LEU A 145 -9.08 14.29 10.44
C LEU A 145 -8.29 14.52 9.14
N TRP A 146 -7.09 13.97 9.02
CA TRP A 146 -6.28 14.10 7.83
C TRP A 146 -7.06 13.63 6.61
N GLN A 147 -7.01 14.44 5.56
CA GLN A 147 -7.41 14.08 4.22
C GLN A 147 -6.14 14.08 3.38
N ALA A 148 -5.89 13.04 2.60
CA ALA A 148 -4.72 13.01 1.74
C ALA A 148 -4.99 12.41 0.36
N PHE A 149 -4.19 12.82 -0.60
CA PHE A 149 -4.10 12.29 -1.95
C PHE A 149 -2.69 11.74 -2.12
N GLY A 150 -2.58 10.45 -2.41
CA GLY A 150 -1.34 9.78 -2.78
C GLY A 150 -1.30 9.54 -4.29
N SER A 151 -0.32 10.13 -4.95
CA SER A 151 -0.04 9.96 -6.37
C SER A 151 0.76 8.68 -6.63
N ALA A 152 0.54 8.05 -7.78
CA ALA A 152 1.39 6.98 -8.32
C ALA A 152 2.84 7.43 -8.57
N THR A 153 3.07 8.74 -8.68
CA THR A 153 4.41 9.32 -8.77
C THR A 153 5.14 9.36 -7.43
N GLY A 154 4.47 9.06 -6.31
CA GLY A 154 5.02 9.11 -4.95
C GLY A 154 4.69 10.40 -4.19
N VAL A 155 4.17 11.43 -4.87
CA VAL A 155 3.76 12.69 -4.23
C VAL A 155 2.55 12.47 -3.34
N THR A 156 2.61 12.98 -2.10
CA THR A 156 1.45 13.01 -1.19
C THR A 156 1.05 14.44 -0.91
N ARG A 157 -0.23 14.78 -1.10
CA ARG A 157 -0.81 16.06 -0.65
C ARG A 157 -1.79 15.80 0.48
N TYR A 158 -1.69 16.52 1.58
CA TYR A 158 -2.57 16.34 2.73
C TYR A 158 -3.05 17.66 3.33
N TYR A 159 -4.21 17.57 4.00
CA TYR A 159 -4.92 18.68 4.62
C TYR A 159 -5.40 18.31 6.03
N PRO A 160 -5.33 19.23 7.02
CA PRO A 160 -4.72 20.56 6.95
C PRO A 160 -3.19 20.51 6.77
N ALA A 161 -2.53 21.63 6.49
CA ALA A 161 -1.07 21.65 6.38
C ALA A 161 -0.43 21.54 7.78
N THR A 162 0.59 20.70 7.93
CA THR A 162 1.47 20.64 9.11
C THR A 162 2.92 20.49 8.65
N PRO A 163 3.91 21.05 9.36
CA PRO A 163 5.31 20.72 9.09
C PRO A 163 5.52 19.20 9.21
N TRP A 164 6.22 18.63 8.23
CA TRP A 164 6.62 17.24 8.27
C TRP A 164 7.74 17.07 9.30
N LYS A 165 7.46 16.32 10.36
CA LYS A 165 8.48 15.99 11.35
C LYS A 165 9.29 14.81 10.81
N ALA A 166 10.31 15.10 10.02
CA ALA A 166 11.33 14.11 9.73
C ALA A 166 11.95 13.66 11.07
N PRO A 167 12.07 12.36 11.34
CA PRO A 167 12.81 11.90 12.51
C PRO A 167 14.26 12.39 12.44
N ASP A 168 15.03 12.30 13.53
CA ASP A 168 16.49 12.55 13.53
C ASP A 168 17.27 11.63 12.55
N LYS A 169 16.57 10.73 11.86
CA LYS A 169 17.04 9.79 10.84
C LYS A 169 16.42 10.14 9.49
N ILE A 170 17.10 9.74 8.42
CA ILE A 170 16.62 9.87 7.03
C ILE A 170 15.17 9.37 6.92
N ASP A 171 14.29 10.22 6.40
CA ASP A 171 12.91 9.85 6.11
C ASP A 171 12.82 8.93 4.88
N LEU A 172 12.31 7.73 5.09
CA LEU A 172 12.06 6.72 4.06
C LEU A 172 10.55 6.59 3.75
N TYR A 173 9.75 7.58 4.13
CA TYR A 173 8.33 7.63 3.81
C TYR A 173 8.12 7.64 2.29
N ASP A 174 7.34 6.67 1.82
CA ASP A 174 6.77 6.63 0.48
C ASP A 174 5.31 6.21 0.59
N VAL A 175 4.44 6.97 -0.05
CA VAL A 175 2.99 6.76 -0.03
C VAL A 175 2.58 5.43 -0.63
N ARG A 176 3.29 4.99 -1.66
CA ARG A 176 2.99 3.77 -2.43
C ARG A 176 3.22 2.51 -1.62
N ARG A 177 3.97 2.63 -0.52
CA ARG A 177 4.30 1.57 0.44
C ARG A 177 3.30 1.46 1.57
N ARG A 178 2.39 2.43 1.69
CA ARG A 178 1.50 2.48 2.83
C ARG A 178 0.40 1.42 2.67
N PRO A 179 0.04 0.71 3.75
CA PRO A 179 -0.99 -0.34 3.69
C PRO A 179 -2.29 0.15 3.05
N TRP A 180 -2.69 1.38 3.35
CA TRP A 180 -3.86 2.00 2.73
C TRP A 180 -3.71 2.10 1.22
N TYR A 181 -2.60 2.63 0.72
CA TYR A 181 -2.37 2.79 -0.71
C TYR A 181 -2.38 1.44 -1.42
N ILE A 182 -1.70 0.43 -0.87
CA ILE A 182 -1.59 -0.91 -1.45
C ILE A 182 -2.96 -1.59 -1.57
N GLN A 183 -3.75 -1.53 -0.49
CA GLN A 183 -5.10 -2.10 -0.43
C GLN A 183 -6.03 -1.43 -1.46
N GLY A 184 -5.81 -0.15 -1.74
CA GLY A 184 -6.50 0.55 -2.80
C GLY A 184 -6.01 0.31 -4.21
N ALA A 185 -4.71 0.11 -4.37
CA ALA A 185 -4.08 -0.04 -5.66
C ALA A 185 -4.40 -1.40 -6.29
N SER A 186 -4.61 -2.44 -5.48
CA SER A 186 -4.80 -3.83 -5.94
C SER A 186 -5.83 -4.59 -5.13
N SER A 187 -6.52 -5.55 -5.76
CA SER A 187 -7.37 -6.50 -5.06
C SER A 187 -6.56 -7.64 -4.40
N PRO A 188 -7.10 -8.29 -3.34
CA PRO A 188 -6.42 -9.37 -2.63
C PRO A 188 -5.85 -10.44 -3.56
N LYS A 189 -4.69 -11.00 -3.20
CA LYS A 189 -3.94 -11.92 -4.08
C LYS A 189 -3.41 -13.16 -3.38
N ASP A 190 -3.46 -14.26 -4.11
CA ASP A 190 -2.77 -15.52 -3.83
C ASP A 190 -1.41 -15.48 -4.57
N MET A 191 -0.32 -15.27 -3.83
CA MET A 191 1.04 -15.10 -4.33
C MET A 191 1.92 -16.30 -4.01
N VAL A 192 2.61 -16.84 -5.01
CA VAL A 192 3.74 -17.76 -4.79
C VAL A 192 5.03 -17.08 -5.22
N ILE A 193 5.96 -16.94 -4.28
CA ILE A 193 7.31 -16.41 -4.54
C ILE A 193 8.24 -17.59 -4.77
N LEU A 194 8.79 -17.70 -5.98
CA LEU A 194 9.81 -18.66 -6.38
C LEU A 194 11.18 -18.00 -6.30
N VAL A 195 12.07 -18.60 -5.53
CA VAL A 195 13.44 -18.12 -5.32
C VAL A 195 14.42 -19.13 -5.89
N ASP A 196 15.19 -18.71 -6.88
CA ASP A 196 16.30 -19.49 -7.40
C ASP A 196 17.41 -19.56 -6.34
N VAL A 197 17.80 -20.79 -6.00
CA VAL A 197 18.92 -21.07 -5.07
C VAL A 197 19.95 -21.99 -5.73
N SER A 198 20.06 -21.95 -7.06
CA SER A 198 21.14 -22.59 -7.81
C SER A 198 22.52 -21.99 -7.49
N GLY A 199 23.58 -22.65 -7.96
CA GLY A 199 24.95 -22.17 -7.74
C GLY A 199 25.26 -20.81 -8.38
N SER A 200 24.58 -20.43 -9.47
CA SER A 200 24.84 -19.19 -10.23
C SER A 200 24.54 -17.94 -9.39
N VAL A 201 23.46 -17.98 -8.61
CA VAL A 201 23.03 -16.86 -7.76
C VAL A 201 23.89 -16.68 -6.50
N SER A 202 24.92 -17.50 -6.28
CA SER A 202 25.74 -17.42 -5.07
C SER A 202 26.43 -16.05 -4.89
N GLY A 203 26.62 -15.63 -3.64
CA GLY A 203 27.26 -14.34 -3.33
C GLY A 203 26.29 -13.15 -3.30
N LEU A 204 26.63 -12.09 -4.04
CA LEU A 204 25.89 -10.81 -4.00
C LEU A 204 24.46 -10.95 -4.52
N THR A 205 24.26 -11.75 -5.56
CA THR A 205 22.95 -11.94 -6.18
C THR A 205 21.93 -12.55 -5.22
N LEU A 206 22.28 -13.64 -4.53
CA LEU A 206 21.42 -14.23 -3.50
C LEU A 206 21.14 -13.24 -2.35
N LYS A 207 22.11 -12.38 -1.99
CA LYS A 207 21.89 -11.33 -0.96
C LYS A 207 20.84 -10.32 -1.42
N LEU A 208 20.90 -9.89 -2.69
CA LEU A 208 19.92 -8.99 -3.29
C LEU A 208 18.54 -9.65 -3.44
N ILE A 209 18.49 -10.93 -3.84
CA ILE A 209 17.25 -11.71 -3.93
C ILE A 209 16.59 -11.80 -2.56
N LYS A 210 17.32 -12.18 -1.51
CA LYS A 210 16.81 -12.23 -0.13
C LYS A 210 16.22 -10.89 0.30
N ALA A 211 16.94 -9.80 0.08
CA ALA A 211 16.45 -8.46 0.38
C ALA A 211 15.17 -8.12 -0.41
N SER A 212 15.13 -8.47 -1.70
CA SER A 212 13.97 -8.22 -2.55
C SER A 212 12.73 -9.00 -2.13
N VAL A 213 12.89 -10.27 -1.74
CA VAL A 213 11.79 -11.08 -1.22
C VAL A 213 11.28 -10.54 0.12
N MET A 214 12.17 -10.08 1.00
CA MET A 214 11.76 -9.47 2.27
C MET A 214 10.96 -8.18 2.06
N GLU A 215 11.39 -7.32 1.13
CA GLU A 215 10.68 -6.09 0.76
C GLU A 215 9.35 -6.41 0.06
N MET A 216 9.31 -7.44 -0.79
CA MET A 216 8.07 -7.90 -1.44
C MET A 216 7.04 -8.39 -0.43
N LEU A 217 7.46 -9.13 0.60
CA LEU A 217 6.58 -9.55 1.69
C LEU A 217 5.99 -8.36 2.45
N ASP A 218 6.71 -7.24 2.56
CA ASP A 218 6.17 -6.03 3.21
C ASP A 218 5.07 -5.36 2.41
N THR A 219 4.98 -5.62 1.09
CA THR A 219 3.86 -5.14 0.26
C THR A 219 2.57 -5.95 0.43
N LEU A 220 2.60 -7.05 1.18
CA LEU A 220 1.42 -7.89 1.40
C LEU A 220 0.59 -7.43 2.61
N SER A 221 -0.72 -7.39 2.41
CA SER A 221 -1.73 -7.10 3.42
C SER A 221 -2.26 -8.37 4.09
N ASP A 222 -3.03 -8.23 5.16
CA ASP A 222 -3.60 -9.37 5.86
C ASP A 222 -4.66 -10.12 5.02
N ASP A 223 -5.24 -9.50 3.99
CA ASP A 223 -6.18 -10.16 3.08
C ASP A 223 -5.47 -11.00 1.99
N ASP A 224 -4.15 -10.87 1.88
CA ASP A 224 -3.33 -11.61 0.92
C ASP A 224 -2.87 -12.96 1.47
N TYR A 225 -2.67 -13.91 0.56
CA TYR A 225 -2.18 -15.26 0.89
C TYR A 225 -0.88 -15.51 0.15
N VAL A 226 0.14 -16.01 0.86
CA VAL A 226 1.48 -16.18 0.32
C VAL A 226 2.10 -17.51 0.72
N ASN A 227 2.92 -18.06 -0.18
CA ASN A 227 3.94 -19.04 0.17
C ASN A 227 5.24 -18.71 -0.57
N VAL A 228 6.37 -19.02 0.06
CA VAL A 228 7.70 -18.81 -0.51
C VAL A 228 8.33 -20.18 -0.72
N ALA A 229 8.76 -20.44 -1.95
CA ALA A 229 9.45 -21.66 -2.32
C ALA A 229 10.84 -21.33 -2.84
N ARG A 230 11.78 -22.20 -2.52
CA ARG A 230 13.12 -22.19 -3.10
C ARG A 230 13.21 -23.33 -4.10
N PHE A 231 13.94 -23.13 -5.18
CA PHE A 231 14.19 -24.19 -6.16
C PHE A 231 15.63 -24.18 -6.65
N ASN A 232 16.13 -25.39 -6.89
CA ASN A 232 17.36 -25.67 -7.62
C ASN A 232 17.04 -26.85 -8.56
N GLU A 233 17.53 -28.07 -8.26
CA GLU A 233 17.11 -29.32 -8.90
C GLU A 233 15.72 -29.78 -8.46
N LYS A 234 15.25 -29.32 -7.30
CA LYS A 234 13.91 -29.60 -6.76
C LYS A 234 13.32 -28.33 -6.17
N ALA A 235 11.99 -28.25 -6.13
CA ALA A 235 11.26 -27.13 -5.56
C ALA A 235 10.62 -27.52 -4.22
N GLU A 236 10.88 -26.72 -3.18
CA GLU A 236 10.41 -26.95 -1.82
C GLU A 236 9.96 -25.64 -1.17
N ALA A 237 8.95 -25.71 -0.29
CA ALA A 237 8.58 -24.58 0.54
C ALA A 237 9.73 -24.21 1.48
N VAL A 238 10.04 -22.92 1.61
CA VAL A 238 11.12 -22.43 2.48
C VAL A 238 10.80 -22.68 3.96
N VAL A 239 9.51 -22.68 4.30
CA VAL A 239 9.02 -22.99 5.64
C VAL A 239 8.33 -24.36 5.60
N PRO A 240 8.92 -25.43 6.18
CA PRO A 240 8.39 -26.79 6.07
C PRO A 240 6.97 -26.98 6.63
N CYS A 241 6.57 -26.16 7.61
CA CYS A 241 5.22 -26.23 8.19
C CYS A 241 4.15 -25.59 7.30
N PHE A 242 4.53 -24.73 6.36
CA PHE A 242 3.60 -24.07 5.43
C PHE A 242 3.50 -24.85 4.12
N LYS A 243 2.75 -25.96 4.18
CA LYS A 243 2.48 -26.84 3.01
C LYS A 243 1.59 -26.20 1.93
N HIS A 244 0.88 -25.13 2.28
CA HIS A 244 -0.07 -24.40 1.45
C HIS A 244 0.15 -22.90 1.60
N LEU A 245 -0.53 -22.08 0.78
CA LEU A 245 -0.58 -20.64 1.01
C LEU A 245 -1.12 -20.33 2.42
N VAL A 246 -0.48 -19.39 3.08
CA VAL A 246 -0.91 -18.90 4.40
C VAL A 246 -1.21 -17.41 4.32
N GLN A 247 -2.10 -16.93 5.18
CA GLN A 247 -2.41 -15.51 5.28
C GLN A 247 -1.14 -14.70 5.60
N ALA A 248 -0.94 -13.59 4.90
CA ALA A 248 0.25 -12.74 5.01
C ALA A 248 0.20 -11.79 6.22
N ASN A 249 -0.18 -12.31 7.39
CA ASN A 249 -0.19 -11.55 8.64
C ASN A 249 1.24 -11.24 9.14
N VAL A 250 1.36 -10.27 10.06
CA VAL A 250 2.65 -9.82 10.63
C VAL A 250 3.51 -10.99 11.16
N ARG A 251 2.88 -11.99 11.79
CA ARG A 251 3.58 -13.16 12.36
C ARG A 251 4.11 -14.10 11.28
N ASN A 252 3.30 -14.46 10.31
CA ASN A 252 3.68 -15.36 9.22
C ASN A 252 4.72 -14.71 8.32
N LYS A 253 4.57 -13.41 8.01
CA LYS A 253 5.59 -12.64 7.28
C LYS A 253 6.94 -12.67 8.00
N LYS A 254 6.97 -12.50 9.33
CA LYS A 254 8.20 -12.60 10.12
C LYS A 254 8.88 -13.97 9.97
N ILE A 255 8.11 -15.06 10.06
CA ILE A 255 8.62 -16.43 9.89
C ILE A 255 9.22 -16.62 8.48
N PHE A 256 8.53 -16.14 7.44
CA PHE A 256 9.07 -16.19 6.08
C PHE A 256 10.37 -15.41 5.95
N LYS A 257 10.47 -14.19 6.50
CA LYS A 257 11.69 -13.38 6.45
C LYS A 257 12.87 -14.08 7.12
N GLU A 258 12.65 -14.68 8.29
CA GLU A 258 13.68 -15.44 9.01
C GLU A 258 14.16 -16.65 8.19
N ALA A 259 13.25 -17.39 7.56
CA ALA A 259 13.59 -18.55 6.75
C ALA A 259 14.27 -18.18 5.42
N VAL A 260 13.84 -17.09 4.77
CA VAL A 260 14.48 -16.51 3.57
C VAL A 260 15.93 -16.11 3.86
N GLN A 261 16.20 -15.54 5.04
CA GLN A 261 17.54 -15.14 5.44
C GLN A 261 18.52 -16.34 5.49
N GLN A 262 18.03 -17.54 5.82
CA GLN A 262 18.83 -18.75 5.98
C GLN A 262 19.10 -19.51 4.67
N MET A 263 18.50 -19.12 3.54
CA MET A 263 18.69 -19.84 2.26
C MET A 263 20.15 -19.84 1.81
N GLN A 264 20.59 -20.94 1.19
CA GLN A 264 21.94 -21.10 0.64
C GLN A 264 21.87 -21.57 -0.81
N ALA A 265 22.74 -21.01 -1.65
CA ALA A 265 22.87 -21.34 -3.06
C ALA A 265 23.65 -22.65 -3.24
N LYS A 266 23.06 -23.63 -3.92
CA LYS A 266 23.70 -24.91 -4.28
C LYS A 266 22.94 -25.62 -5.41
N GLY A 267 23.67 -26.31 -6.28
CA GLY A 267 23.10 -27.20 -7.30
C GLY A 267 22.83 -26.48 -8.61
N THR A 268 22.10 -27.16 -9.50
CA THR A 268 21.72 -26.64 -10.81
C THR A 268 20.31 -26.05 -10.82
N THR A 269 19.98 -25.30 -11.87
CA THR A 269 18.69 -24.60 -12.01
C THR A 269 17.69 -25.45 -12.79
N ASP A 270 16.55 -25.77 -12.20
CA ASP A 270 15.40 -26.37 -12.90
C ASP A 270 14.12 -25.55 -12.71
N TYR A 271 13.81 -24.74 -13.73
CA TYR A 271 12.58 -23.93 -13.75
C TYR A 271 11.32 -24.77 -13.85
N LYS A 272 11.37 -25.95 -14.49
CA LYS A 272 10.18 -26.79 -14.64
C LYS A 272 9.68 -27.24 -13.27
N SER A 273 10.58 -27.74 -12.42
CA SER A 273 10.27 -28.11 -11.04
C SER A 273 9.71 -26.94 -10.22
N GLY A 274 10.31 -25.76 -10.33
CA GLY A 274 9.84 -24.54 -9.68
C GLY A 274 8.40 -24.18 -10.06
N PHE A 275 8.10 -24.13 -11.37
CA PHE A 275 6.77 -23.78 -11.85
C PHE A 275 5.74 -24.88 -11.57
N HIS A 276 6.09 -26.17 -11.67
CA HIS A 276 5.20 -27.26 -11.26
C HIS A 276 4.77 -27.12 -9.80
N PHE A 277 5.72 -26.80 -8.91
CA PHE A 277 5.41 -26.54 -7.50
C PHE A 277 4.46 -25.35 -7.36
N ALA A 278 4.76 -24.22 -8.02
CA ALA A 278 3.92 -23.02 -7.91
C ALA A 278 2.49 -23.23 -8.45
N PHE A 279 2.33 -23.91 -9.58
CA PHE A 279 1.00 -24.22 -10.12
C PHE A 279 0.24 -25.20 -9.23
N ASN A 280 0.90 -26.22 -8.70
CA ASN A 280 0.28 -27.12 -7.73
C ASN A 280 -0.15 -26.33 -6.47
N GLN A 281 0.67 -25.41 -5.98
CA GLN A 281 0.29 -24.55 -4.87
C GLN A 281 -0.89 -23.64 -5.22
N LEU A 282 -1.01 -23.08 -6.43
CA LEU A 282 -2.06 -22.11 -6.77
C LEU A 282 -3.39 -22.72 -7.26
N LEU A 283 -3.33 -23.88 -7.91
CA LEU A 283 -4.47 -24.47 -8.59
C LEU A 283 -5.09 -25.64 -7.83
N ASN A 284 -4.33 -26.29 -6.95
CA ASN A 284 -4.84 -27.43 -6.22
C ASN A 284 -5.89 -26.96 -5.19
N LYS A 285 -7.10 -27.52 -5.30
CA LYS A 285 -8.23 -27.18 -4.44
C LYS A 285 -8.04 -27.84 -3.08
N THR A 286 -7.31 -27.18 -2.20
CA THR A 286 -7.26 -27.55 -0.79
C THR A 286 -8.40 -26.86 -0.05
N ASN A 287 -8.94 -27.47 1.02
CA ASN A 287 -9.92 -26.84 1.93
C ASN A 287 -9.30 -25.70 2.79
N VAL A 288 -8.26 -25.05 2.26
CA VAL A 288 -7.52 -23.99 2.95
C VAL A 288 -8.11 -22.64 2.54
N PRO A 289 -8.32 -21.70 3.48
CA PRO A 289 -8.71 -20.33 3.16
C PRO A 289 -7.76 -19.69 2.14
N ARG A 290 -8.32 -18.90 1.21
CA ARG A 290 -7.61 -18.20 0.12
C ARG A 290 -8.25 -16.87 -0.18
N ALA A 291 -7.50 -15.97 -0.81
CA ALA A 291 -8.06 -14.74 -1.38
C ALA A 291 -8.90 -15.05 -2.62
N ASN A 292 -8.46 -16.03 -3.43
CA ASN A 292 -9.17 -16.56 -4.60
C ASN A 292 -9.56 -15.49 -5.65
N CYS A 293 -8.85 -14.36 -5.67
CA CYS A 293 -9.00 -13.28 -6.65
C CYS A 293 -7.81 -13.30 -7.62
N ASN A 294 -6.75 -12.52 -7.38
CA ASN A 294 -5.57 -12.55 -8.24
C ASN A 294 -4.66 -13.74 -7.89
N LYS A 295 -4.29 -14.56 -8.89
CA LYS A 295 -3.30 -15.63 -8.73
C LYS A 295 -2.01 -15.23 -9.42
N ILE A 296 -0.91 -15.16 -8.66
CA ILE A 296 0.35 -14.64 -9.16
C ILE A 296 1.54 -15.49 -8.75
N ILE A 297 2.50 -15.63 -9.66
CA ILE A 297 3.79 -16.24 -9.42
C ILE A 297 4.85 -15.16 -9.63
N MET A 298 5.78 -15.03 -8.69
CA MET A 298 6.94 -14.14 -8.79
C MET A 298 8.21 -14.98 -8.78
N LEU A 299 9.01 -14.89 -9.83
CA LEU A 299 10.29 -15.60 -9.95
C LEU A 299 11.46 -14.63 -9.75
N PHE A 300 12.33 -14.93 -8.79
CA PHE A 300 13.60 -14.23 -8.57
C PHE A 300 14.77 -15.12 -8.97
N THR A 301 15.58 -14.68 -9.94
CA THR A 301 16.71 -15.44 -10.51
C THR A 301 17.73 -14.46 -11.14
N ASP A 302 18.90 -14.95 -11.52
CA ASP A 302 19.95 -14.18 -12.20
C ASP A 302 19.96 -14.38 -13.72
N GLY A 303 18.92 -15.00 -14.28
CA GLY A 303 18.84 -15.36 -15.69
C GLY A 303 18.66 -16.86 -15.86
N GLY A 304 18.43 -17.29 -17.09
CA GLY A 304 18.30 -18.72 -17.38
C GLY A 304 18.01 -19.00 -18.83
N GLU A 305 18.33 -20.22 -19.25
CA GLU A 305 18.28 -20.62 -20.66
C GLU A 305 16.94 -21.26 -21.05
N ASP A 306 16.24 -21.89 -20.10
CA ASP A 306 14.96 -22.55 -20.35
C ASP A 306 13.78 -21.59 -20.15
N ARG A 307 12.77 -21.71 -21.02
CA ARG A 307 11.49 -20.98 -20.93
C ARG A 307 10.43 -21.76 -20.17
N ALA A 308 10.65 -23.04 -19.87
CA ALA A 308 9.70 -23.95 -19.23
C ALA A 308 8.32 -23.96 -19.93
N GLN A 309 8.31 -23.80 -21.26
CA GLN A 309 7.10 -23.59 -22.05
C GLN A 309 6.06 -24.71 -21.86
N GLU A 310 6.50 -25.96 -21.75
CA GLU A 310 5.65 -27.14 -21.52
C GLU A 310 4.78 -27.00 -20.26
N VAL A 311 5.33 -26.44 -19.18
CA VAL A 311 4.60 -26.25 -17.91
C VAL A 311 3.49 -25.21 -18.08
N PHE A 312 3.77 -24.11 -18.77
CA PHE A 312 2.76 -23.08 -19.03
C PHE A 312 1.66 -23.56 -19.97
N MET A 313 2.02 -24.37 -20.96
CA MET A 313 1.06 -25.01 -21.87
C MET A 313 0.10 -25.93 -21.11
N GLN A 314 0.61 -26.70 -20.13
CA GLN A 314 -0.19 -27.63 -19.34
C GLN A 314 -1.10 -26.93 -18.32
N TYR A 315 -0.59 -25.94 -17.58
CA TYR A 315 -1.30 -25.41 -16.40
C TYR A 315 -2.00 -24.06 -16.61
N ASN A 316 -1.52 -23.21 -17.54
CA ASN A 316 -2.00 -21.83 -17.63
C ASN A 316 -2.63 -21.51 -18.99
N TRP A 317 -2.29 -22.21 -20.08
CA TRP A 317 -2.84 -21.92 -21.40
C TRP A 317 -4.15 -22.69 -21.67
N PRO A 318 -5.07 -22.13 -22.47
CA PRO A 318 -4.99 -20.84 -23.18
C PRO A 318 -5.46 -19.62 -22.36
N ASN A 319 -6.18 -19.83 -21.24
CA ASN A 319 -6.88 -18.74 -20.53
C ASN A 319 -5.95 -17.75 -19.81
N LYS A 320 -4.74 -18.19 -19.43
CA LYS A 320 -3.72 -17.40 -18.73
C LYS A 320 -4.27 -16.74 -17.47
N THR A 321 -4.84 -17.56 -16.59
CA THR A 321 -5.49 -17.12 -15.36
C THR A 321 -4.48 -16.72 -14.29
N VAL A 322 -3.29 -17.31 -14.32
CA VAL A 322 -2.19 -16.98 -13.41
C VAL A 322 -1.25 -15.99 -14.10
N ARG A 323 -0.91 -14.89 -13.41
CA ARG A 323 0.08 -13.93 -13.90
C ARG A 323 1.47 -14.29 -13.39
N VAL A 324 2.48 -14.14 -14.24
CA VAL A 324 3.87 -14.49 -13.88
C VAL A 324 4.77 -13.27 -14.03
N PHE A 325 5.38 -12.86 -12.92
CA PHE A 325 6.36 -11.78 -12.88
C PHE A 325 7.75 -12.37 -12.73
N THR A 326 8.70 -11.83 -13.48
CA THR A 326 10.10 -12.30 -13.46
C THR A 326 11.02 -11.16 -13.05
N PHE A 327 11.91 -11.44 -12.11
CA PHE A 327 12.88 -10.50 -11.57
C PHE A 327 14.28 -11.03 -11.88
N SER A 328 15.00 -10.31 -12.74
CA SER A 328 16.43 -10.52 -12.96
C SER A 328 17.18 -9.74 -11.89
N VAL A 329 17.97 -10.43 -11.07
CA VAL A 329 18.62 -9.82 -9.90
C VAL A 329 20.13 -9.92 -9.99
N GLY A 330 20.82 -8.85 -9.62
CA GLY A 330 22.27 -8.75 -9.62
C GLY A 330 22.84 -8.25 -10.94
N GLN A 331 24.16 -8.17 -10.98
CA GLN A 331 24.90 -7.85 -12.19
C GLN A 331 25.52 -9.13 -12.72
N HIS A 332 24.99 -9.62 -13.83
CA HIS A 332 25.35 -10.89 -14.44
C HIS A 332 25.35 -10.78 -15.96
N ASN A 333 25.98 -11.74 -16.62
CA ASN A 333 26.03 -11.83 -18.09
C ASN A 333 25.13 -12.95 -18.65
N TYR A 334 24.29 -13.58 -17.80
CA TYR A 334 23.34 -14.60 -18.24
C TYR A 334 22.23 -14.00 -19.10
N ASP A 335 21.64 -14.82 -19.98
CA ASP A 335 20.53 -14.42 -20.84
C ASP A 335 19.25 -14.20 -20.02
N VAL A 336 18.62 -13.05 -20.25
CA VAL A 336 17.35 -12.63 -19.62
C VAL A 336 16.17 -12.77 -20.58
N THR A 337 16.42 -13.10 -21.86
CA THR A 337 15.40 -13.25 -22.90
C THR A 337 14.34 -14.28 -22.50
N PRO A 338 14.68 -15.43 -21.90
CA PRO A 338 13.66 -16.38 -21.43
C PRO A 338 12.78 -15.81 -20.32
N LEU A 339 13.33 -15.03 -19.39
CA LEU A 339 12.57 -14.37 -18.32
C LEU A 339 11.57 -13.36 -18.85
N GLN A 340 12.00 -12.55 -19.83
CA GLN A 340 11.13 -11.59 -20.52
C GLN A 340 10.01 -12.32 -21.26
N TRP A 341 10.33 -13.41 -21.95
CA TRP A 341 9.34 -14.22 -22.65
C TRP A 341 8.30 -14.83 -21.70
N ILE A 342 8.72 -15.34 -20.53
CA ILE A 342 7.82 -15.88 -19.51
C ILE A 342 6.84 -14.80 -19.02
N ALA A 343 7.35 -13.60 -18.69
CA ALA A 343 6.52 -12.49 -18.22
C ALA A 343 5.52 -12.02 -19.28
N CYS A 344 6.00 -11.78 -20.50
CA CYS A 344 5.15 -11.33 -21.62
C CYS A 344 4.06 -12.34 -21.95
N THR A 345 4.39 -13.64 -21.99
CA THR A 345 3.44 -14.67 -22.40
C THR A 345 2.35 -14.91 -21.36
N ASN A 346 2.61 -14.63 -20.08
CA ASN A 346 1.69 -14.86 -18.96
C ASN A 346 1.07 -13.58 -18.38
N LYS A 347 0.94 -12.49 -19.16
CA LYS A 347 0.28 -11.23 -18.73
C LYS A 347 0.86 -10.62 -17.44
N GLY A 348 2.15 -10.85 -17.17
CA GLY A 348 2.86 -10.25 -16.05
C GLY A 348 3.78 -9.12 -16.52
N TYR A 349 4.92 -8.98 -15.85
CA TYR A 349 5.90 -7.95 -16.13
C TYR A 349 7.31 -8.40 -15.75
N TYR A 350 8.31 -7.82 -16.40
CA TYR A 350 9.73 -8.10 -16.18
C TYR A 350 10.36 -6.94 -15.43
N PHE A 351 11.15 -7.25 -14.42
CA PHE A 351 11.87 -6.27 -13.59
C PHE A 351 13.34 -6.63 -13.49
N GLU A 352 14.18 -5.60 -13.41
CA GLU A 352 15.62 -5.76 -13.25
C GLU A 352 16.13 -5.05 -12.00
N ILE A 353 16.73 -5.81 -11.08
CA ILE A 353 17.24 -5.33 -9.79
C ILE A 353 18.76 -5.45 -9.77
N ARG A 354 19.44 -4.37 -10.15
CA ARG A 354 20.92 -4.33 -10.17
C ARG A 354 21.54 -3.96 -8.83
N SER A 355 20.81 -3.30 -7.95
CA SER A 355 21.34 -2.75 -6.70
C SER A 355 20.29 -2.74 -5.59
N ILE A 356 20.77 -2.57 -4.34
CA ILE A 356 19.91 -2.43 -3.15
C ILE A 356 18.94 -1.26 -3.27
N CYS A 357 19.35 -0.15 -3.89
CA CYS A 357 18.49 1.03 -4.09
C CYS A 357 17.35 0.74 -5.08
N ALA A 358 17.59 -0.10 -6.09
CA ALA A 358 16.58 -0.47 -7.07
C ALA A 358 15.49 -1.41 -6.51
N ILE A 359 15.79 -2.13 -5.42
CA ILE A 359 14.84 -3.07 -4.80
C ILE A 359 13.55 -2.34 -4.41
N ARG A 360 13.67 -1.18 -3.77
CA ARG A 360 12.52 -0.46 -3.22
C ARG A 360 11.50 -0.10 -4.29
N ILE A 361 11.95 0.33 -5.47
CA ILE A 361 11.06 0.76 -6.56
C ILE A 361 10.45 -0.46 -7.24
N ASN A 362 11.28 -1.40 -7.70
CA ASN A 362 10.83 -2.53 -8.51
C ASN A 362 9.92 -3.51 -7.76
N THR A 363 10.05 -3.62 -6.44
CA THR A 363 9.19 -4.52 -5.64
C THR A 363 7.77 -4.00 -5.45
N GLN A 364 7.45 -2.78 -5.89
CA GLN A 364 6.11 -2.18 -5.76
C GLN A 364 5.38 -2.02 -7.09
N GLU A 365 6.11 -1.83 -8.19
CA GLU A 365 5.53 -1.57 -9.53
C GLU A 365 4.61 -2.69 -10.05
N TYR A 366 4.70 -3.91 -9.51
CA TYR A 366 3.78 -4.99 -9.87
C TYR A 366 2.31 -4.64 -9.54
N LEU A 367 2.06 -3.76 -8.56
CA LEU A 367 0.73 -3.30 -8.19
C LEU A 367 0.05 -2.55 -9.35
N ASP A 368 0.81 -1.83 -10.17
CA ASP A 368 0.27 -1.13 -11.34
C ASP A 368 -0.28 -2.11 -12.39
N VAL A 369 0.34 -3.28 -12.50
CA VAL A 369 -0.11 -4.35 -13.39
C VAL A 369 -1.36 -5.05 -12.84
N LEU A 370 -1.42 -5.25 -11.52
CA LEU A 370 -2.60 -5.83 -10.86
C LEU A 370 -3.78 -4.87 -10.80
N GLY A 371 -3.53 -3.56 -10.83
CA GLY A 371 -4.55 -2.53 -10.84
C GLY A 371 -5.33 -2.42 -12.16
N ARG A 372 -4.79 -2.92 -13.29
CA ARG A 372 -5.39 -2.73 -14.63
C ARG A 372 -6.84 -3.25 -14.77
N PRO A 373 -7.18 -4.47 -14.33
CA PRO A 373 -8.55 -4.97 -14.43
C PRO A 373 -9.54 -4.21 -13.55
N MET A 374 -9.11 -3.72 -12.38
CA MET A 374 -9.93 -2.83 -11.56
C MET A 374 -10.27 -1.55 -12.30
N VAL A 375 -9.33 -1.00 -13.08
CA VAL A 375 -9.60 0.23 -13.82
C VAL A 375 -10.65 0.02 -14.92
N LEU A 376 -10.54 -1.10 -15.62
CA LEU A 376 -11.47 -1.48 -16.69
C LEU A 376 -12.90 -1.75 -16.16
N ALA A 377 -13.04 -2.11 -14.89
CA ALA A 377 -14.35 -2.28 -14.25
C ALA A 377 -15.06 -0.94 -13.94
N GLY A 378 -14.39 0.20 -14.08
CA GLY A 378 -15.02 1.52 -14.01
C GLY A 378 -15.64 1.82 -12.64
N SER A 379 -16.92 2.22 -12.62
CA SER A 379 -17.67 2.57 -11.40
C SER A 379 -17.76 1.42 -10.40
N ASP A 380 -17.84 0.18 -10.87
CA ASP A 380 -18.07 -0.99 -10.01
C ASP A 380 -16.86 -1.30 -9.12
N ALA A 381 -15.68 -0.89 -9.56
CA ALA A 381 -14.43 -0.99 -8.80
C ALA A 381 -14.17 0.19 -7.85
N LYS A 382 -14.93 1.29 -7.96
CA LYS A 382 -14.82 2.45 -7.06
C LYS A 382 -15.56 2.19 -5.75
N GLN A 383 -15.14 1.12 -5.09
CA GLN A 383 -15.64 0.75 -3.80
C GLN A 383 -14.72 1.26 -2.72
N VAL A 384 -15.39 1.66 -1.66
CA VAL A 384 -14.76 2.14 -0.46
C VAL A 384 -14.23 0.95 0.33
N GLN A 385 -12.98 1.05 0.72
CA GLN A 385 -12.37 0.07 1.62
C GLN A 385 -11.88 0.74 2.90
N TRP A 386 -11.91 -0.04 3.98
CA TRP A 386 -11.40 0.33 5.29
C TRP A 386 -10.17 -0.50 5.59
N THR A 387 -9.09 0.17 5.98
CA THR A 387 -7.85 -0.52 6.34
C THR A 387 -7.92 -1.14 7.72
N ASN A 388 -7.00 -2.05 8.02
CA ASN A 388 -6.73 -2.39 9.41
C ASN A 388 -6.23 -1.16 10.17
N VAL A 389 -6.35 -1.24 11.50
CA VAL A 389 -5.87 -0.20 12.41
C VAL A 389 -4.35 -0.15 12.38
N TYR A 390 -3.78 1.02 12.13
CA TYR A 390 -2.32 1.22 12.17
C TYR A 390 -1.95 2.58 12.76
N GLN A 391 -0.65 2.78 13.00
CA GLN A 391 -0.10 4.02 13.54
C GLN A 391 0.12 5.05 12.43
N ASP A 392 -0.53 6.21 12.55
CA ASP A 392 -0.42 7.33 11.61
C ASP A 392 1.04 7.82 11.46
N ALA A 393 1.42 8.19 10.24
CA ALA A 393 2.73 8.73 9.92
C ALA A 393 2.91 10.18 10.40
N LEU A 394 1.81 10.94 10.50
CA LEU A 394 1.83 12.36 10.91
C LEU A 394 1.71 12.56 12.43
N VAL A 395 1.32 11.52 13.18
CA VAL A 395 1.08 11.59 14.63
C VAL A 395 1.90 10.53 15.37
N ILE A 396 2.85 10.99 16.20
CA ILE A 396 3.75 10.16 17.03
C ILE A 396 2.98 9.35 18.10
N LEU A 397 1.73 9.70 18.40
CA LEU A 397 0.89 8.93 19.33
C LEU A 397 0.11 7.85 18.61
N LEU A 398 0.03 6.66 19.23
CA LEU A 398 -0.87 5.54 18.93
C LEU A 398 -2.30 6.06 18.76
N THR A 399 -2.60 6.51 17.55
CA THR A 399 -3.94 6.77 17.09
C THR A 399 -4.24 5.60 16.21
N GLN A 400 -5.18 4.79 16.67
CA GLN A 400 -5.74 3.72 15.91
C GLN A 400 -6.57 4.37 14.80
N VAL A 401 -5.98 4.51 13.60
CA VAL A 401 -6.65 5.22 12.51
C VAL A 401 -7.10 4.20 11.46
N LEU A 402 -8.39 4.28 11.11
CA LEU A 402 -9.01 3.56 10.01
C LEU A 402 -8.95 4.47 8.79
N PHE A 403 -8.36 4.00 7.70
CA PHE A 403 -8.25 4.79 6.47
C PHE A 403 -9.33 4.39 5.50
N PHE A 404 -9.91 5.41 4.90
CA PHE A 404 -10.96 5.32 3.90
C PHE A 404 -10.35 5.41 2.51
N LEU A 405 -10.63 4.52 1.55
CA LEU A 405 -9.99 4.60 0.24
C LEU A 405 -10.93 4.47 -0.95
N ILE A 406 -10.69 5.28 -1.98
CA ILE A 406 -11.21 5.17 -3.34
C ILE A 406 -10.01 5.39 -4.27
N LYS A 407 -9.82 4.44 -5.19
CA LYS A 407 -8.84 4.58 -6.26
C LYS A 407 -9.37 5.58 -7.28
N ILE A 408 -8.57 6.59 -7.58
CA ILE A 408 -8.82 7.56 -8.65
C ILE A 408 -8.23 6.93 -9.90
N LEU A 409 -9.10 6.69 -10.87
CA LEU A 409 -8.74 5.90 -12.04
C LEU A 409 -8.67 6.82 -13.25
N LEU A 410 -7.45 7.24 -13.57
CA LEU A 410 -7.18 8.14 -14.68
C LEU A 410 -6.76 7.34 -15.90
N ASN A 411 -7.54 7.49 -16.97
CA ASN A 411 -7.18 7.00 -18.29
C ASN A 411 -6.38 8.10 -18.99
N THR A 412 -5.05 8.04 -18.91
CA THR A 412 -4.18 8.87 -19.75
C THR A 412 -3.83 8.10 -21.01
N THR A 413 -4.44 8.46 -22.13
CA THR A 413 -4.00 8.01 -23.46
C THR A 413 -2.79 8.84 -23.88
N THR A 414 -1.59 8.36 -23.60
CA THR A 414 -0.39 8.76 -24.37
C THR A 414 -0.17 7.73 -25.49
N ALA A 415 0.41 8.17 -26.61
CA ALA A 415 0.46 7.44 -27.88
C ALA A 415 1.15 6.06 -27.87
N THR A 416 1.68 5.60 -26.73
CA THR A 416 2.40 4.32 -26.62
C THR A 416 2.02 3.45 -25.43
N THR A 417 1.31 3.96 -24.40
CA THR A 417 0.99 3.14 -23.22
C THR A 417 -0.26 3.67 -22.50
N THR A 418 -1.29 2.84 -22.31
CA THR A 418 -2.34 3.11 -21.30
C THR A 418 -1.73 2.92 -19.92
N VAL A 419 -1.25 4.01 -19.30
CA VAL A 419 -0.80 4.01 -17.92
C VAL A 419 -1.99 4.31 -17.04
N TYR A 420 -2.42 3.30 -16.28
CA TYR A 420 -3.43 3.49 -15.26
C TYR A 420 -2.76 4.06 -14.03
N LEU A 421 -2.93 5.36 -13.76
CA LEU A 421 -2.42 5.99 -12.55
C LEU A 421 -3.10 5.32 -11.34
N GLY A 422 -2.28 4.80 -10.43
CA GLY A 422 -2.68 4.13 -9.19
C GLY A 422 -3.07 5.08 -8.06
N ASP A 423 -3.57 6.27 -8.38
CA ASP A 423 -3.78 7.31 -7.38
C ASP A 423 -4.84 6.90 -6.35
N CYS A 424 -4.58 7.20 -5.08
CA CYS A 424 -5.44 6.81 -3.97
C CYS A 424 -5.70 8.02 -3.09
N VAL A 425 -6.97 8.26 -2.76
CA VAL A 425 -7.35 9.25 -1.74
C VAL A 425 -7.67 8.57 -0.43
N ILE A 426 -7.38 9.28 0.67
CA ILE A 426 -7.67 8.84 2.02
C ILE A 426 -8.28 9.90 2.92
N ILE A 427 -9.09 9.44 3.86
CA ILE A 427 -9.63 10.22 4.98
C ILE A 427 -9.51 9.39 6.26
N ASP A 428 -9.03 10.04 7.32
CA ASP A 428 -8.76 9.41 8.59
C ASP A 428 -9.98 9.32 9.51
N VAL A 429 -10.05 8.21 10.25
CA VAL A 429 -10.97 7.99 11.36
C VAL A 429 -10.20 7.59 12.59
N ARG A 430 -10.21 8.42 13.62
CA ARG A 430 -9.65 8.06 14.91
C ARG A 430 -10.60 7.14 15.66
N SER A 431 -10.11 5.98 16.04
CA SER A 431 -10.69 5.20 17.13
C SER A 431 -10.40 5.94 18.44
N HIS A 432 -11.45 6.24 19.21
CA HIS A 432 -11.29 6.81 20.54
C HIS A 432 -10.52 5.81 21.41
N ASN A 433 -9.49 6.30 22.09
CA ASN A 433 -8.69 5.59 23.08
C ASN A 433 -9.61 4.79 24.03
N THR A 434 -9.78 3.49 23.78
CA THR A 434 -10.05 2.58 24.88
C THR A 434 -8.71 2.35 25.54
N ASN A 435 -8.46 3.07 26.65
CA ASN A 435 -7.61 2.56 27.73
C ASN A 435 -8.28 1.31 28.32
N ALA A 436 -8.49 0.27 27.50
CA ALA A 436 -8.80 -1.06 27.96
C ALA A 436 -7.45 -1.77 28.06
N SER A 437 -6.75 -1.50 29.16
CA SER A 437 -5.80 -2.46 29.70
C SER A 437 -6.55 -3.77 29.89
N VAL A 438 -6.28 -4.74 29.02
CA VAL A 438 -6.60 -6.16 29.25
C VAL A 438 -5.48 -6.75 30.09
#